data_AF-A0A484NID7-F1
#
_entry.id   AF-A0A484NID7-F1
#
_cell.length_a   1.000
_cell.length_b   1.000
_cell.length_c   1.000
_cell.angle_alpha   90.00
_cell.angle_beta   90.00
_cell.angle_gamma   90.00
#
_symmetry.space_group_name_H-M   'P 1'
#
loop_
_entity.id
_entity.type
_entity.pdbx_description
1 polymer ?
#
loop_
_entity_poly.entity_id
_entity_poly.type
_entity_poly.pdbx_seq_one_letter_code
_entity_poly.pdbx_strand_id
1 'polypeptide(L)'
;MDVMKLLKDYPFATLQDVEQQVLTTGPDLCGYHSPSYLSSRMDSSIHYISKARETEKVKGREHVEAGPLLHVHSVHVQPKQALRNRPLLVYGTIRVNYEKSGKPMQLDVYNRSANDADDISPSGGDLSLGWPNAFCDRNDMWMELHGTTIEVDLYFKIGDEVVTLAQEEILVEDTTEGDFEEVRSKEFHGTLCSATLIYIAMPFAALCKVHVRFSSKDKDRIVNVAGKIVARYKNTYGNYDSEACVLFDKQNDFEPVKMNNNMSMSRTLMGLPAYSSLEINLDLRDFNTNRELVRKRVELLDWNGLYAGKYAVAVDGFAIIVDARKFSYRPVKWRHWSGSEDELVRYLQSDNESSSTSSSSNNDNPRCHHHCEESKLYSSELTEVYSIFIGRKRKEALKILGTVELSSEYHTTQHYVFKSTGNDGVEVEDSQKVLPMMDVYMSSVYMTSYASSMLDLKVNLEDVGGKYQNRGFASYDSNRSDFLIYYDAQMCSIFPGKDGFCAFEKVILNY
;
A
#
# COMPACT_ATOMS: atom_id res chain seq x y z
N MET A 1 12.72 31.45 -8.57
CA MET A 1 11.81 31.00 -7.50
C MET A 1 12.42 31.41 -6.17
N ASP A 2 11.70 32.18 -5.35
CA ASP A 2 12.17 32.57 -4.01
C ASP A 2 11.69 31.51 -3.01
N VAL A 3 12.62 30.67 -2.55
CA VAL A 3 12.34 29.58 -1.59
C VAL A 3 11.80 30.14 -0.27
N MET A 4 12.31 31.28 0.18
CA MET A 4 11.86 31.88 1.44
C MET A 4 10.46 32.46 1.34
N LYS A 5 10.08 32.98 0.17
CA LYS A 5 8.69 33.35 -0.09
C LYS A 5 7.77 32.12 -0.05
N LEU A 6 8.16 31.04 -0.71
CA LEU A 6 7.37 29.80 -0.77
C LEU A 6 7.12 29.20 0.63
N LEU A 7 8.14 29.16 1.49
CA LEU A 7 8.01 28.67 2.86
C LEU A 7 7.23 29.61 3.79
N LYS A 8 7.15 30.91 3.46
CA LYS A 8 6.24 31.85 4.16
C LYS A 8 4.79 31.64 3.75
N ASP A 9 4.54 31.39 2.47
CA ASP A 9 3.19 31.16 1.93
C ASP A 9 2.65 29.78 2.38
N TYR A 10 3.54 28.80 2.63
CA TYR A 10 3.20 27.43 3.02
C TYR A 10 3.94 26.98 4.29
N PRO A 11 3.47 27.38 5.49
CA PRO A 11 4.25 27.30 6.74
C PRO A 11 4.44 25.88 7.30
N PHE A 12 3.72 24.87 6.80
CA PHE A 12 3.90 23.47 7.22
C PHE A 12 4.84 22.68 6.30
N ALA A 13 5.32 23.30 5.22
CA ALA A 13 6.42 22.77 4.42
C ALA A 13 7.77 23.18 5.00
N THR A 14 8.81 22.40 4.67
CA THR A 14 10.18 22.60 5.13
C THR A 14 11.11 22.85 3.95
N LEU A 15 12.31 23.36 4.23
CA LEU A 15 13.37 23.50 3.22
C LEU A 15 13.70 22.16 2.56
N GLN A 16 13.73 21.08 3.35
CA GLN A 16 13.97 19.74 2.86
C GLN A 16 12.91 19.33 1.82
N ASP A 17 11.63 19.66 2.02
CA ASP A 17 10.58 19.35 1.04
C ASP A 17 10.86 20.04 -0.31
N VAL A 18 11.32 21.29 -0.28
CA VAL A 18 11.69 22.03 -1.49
C VAL A 18 12.86 21.35 -2.20
N GLU A 19 13.93 20.99 -1.48
CA GLU A 19 15.08 20.27 -2.03
C GLU A 19 14.66 18.94 -2.67
N GLN A 20 13.83 18.17 -1.98
CA GLN A 20 13.28 16.90 -2.45
C GLN A 20 12.46 17.08 -3.74
N GLN A 21 11.61 18.12 -3.81
CA GLN A 21 10.81 18.40 -5.01
C GLN A 21 11.68 18.84 -6.20
N VAL A 22 12.74 19.61 -5.96
CA VAL A 22 13.70 19.98 -7.00
C VAL A 22 14.40 18.74 -7.58
N LEU A 23 14.83 17.81 -6.72
CA LEU A 23 15.50 16.58 -7.17
C LEU A 23 14.55 15.64 -7.92
N THR A 24 13.30 15.53 -7.46
CA THR A 24 12.32 14.62 -8.06
C THR A 24 11.72 15.14 -9.35
N THR A 25 11.51 16.45 -9.48
CA THR A 25 10.74 17.04 -10.60
C THR A 25 11.64 17.84 -11.55
N GLY A 26 12.78 18.33 -11.07
CA GLY A 26 13.68 19.22 -11.82
C GLY A 26 14.22 18.61 -13.12
N PRO A 27 14.79 17.39 -13.13
CA PRO A 27 15.39 16.84 -14.34
C PRO A 27 14.38 16.58 -15.47
N ASP A 28 13.18 16.09 -15.14
CA ASP A 28 12.11 15.82 -16.11
C ASP A 28 11.55 17.12 -16.72
N LEU A 29 11.53 18.22 -15.95
CA LEU A 29 11.03 19.52 -16.38
C LEU A 29 12.07 20.41 -17.08
N CYS A 30 13.36 20.09 -17.01
CA CYS A 30 14.40 20.82 -17.74
C CYS A 30 14.27 20.68 -19.27
N GLY A 31 13.52 19.70 -19.77
CA GLY A 31 13.17 19.56 -21.19
C GLY A 31 12.00 20.44 -21.64
N TYR A 32 11.24 21.02 -20.72
CA TYR A 32 10.13 21.92 -21.04
C TYR A 32 10.63 23.37 -21.06
N HIS A 33 10.45 24.05 -22.20
CA HIS A 33 11.01 25.38 -22.48
C HIS A 33 10.48 26.56 -21.64
N SER A 34 9.71 26.33 -20.56
CA SER A 34 9.17 27.40 -19.73
C SER A 34 9.55 27.30 -18.26
N PRO A 35 10.42 28.20 -17.75
CA PRO A 35 10.69 28.37 -16.32
C PRO A 35 9.43 28.62 -15.47
N SER A 36 8.33 29.13 -16.06
CA SER A 36 7.07 29.34 -15.35
C SER A 36 6.39 28.02 -14.96
N TYR A 37 6.55 26.97 -15.76
CA TYR A 37 5.93 25.67 -15.52
C TYR A 37 6.58 24.94 -14.34
N LEU A 38 7.92 24.98 -14.26
CA LEU A 38 8.66 24.47 -13.11
C LEU A 38 8.25 25.19 -11.83
N SER A 39 8.14 26.52 -11.86
CA SER A 39 7.72 27.30 -10.70
C SER A 39 6.30 26.95 -10.25
N SER A 40 5.35 26.78 -11.18
CA SER A 40 3.96 26.42 -10.86
C SER A 40 3.85 25.00 -10.29
N ARG A 41 4.59 24.03 -10.86
CA ARG A 41 4.67 22.66 -10.34
C ARG A 41 5.24 22.62 -8.92
N MET A 42 6.34 23.34 -8.68
CA MET A 42 6.95 23.43 -7.34
C MET A 42 6.00 24.06 -6.33
N ASP A 43 5.37 25.18 -6.70
CA ASP A 43 4.38 25.86 -5.87
C ASP A 43 3.23 24.93 -5.47
N SER A 44 2.65 24.23 -6.46
CA SER A 44 1.60 23.24 -6.23
C SER A 44 2.05 22.09 -5.33
N SER A 45 3.21 21.48 -5.60
CA SER A 45 3.74 20.38 -4.77
C SER A 45 3.91 20.79 -3.31
N ILE A 46 4.51 21.97 -3.07
CA ILE A 46 4.76 22.47 -1.72
C ILE A 46 3.45 22.87 -1.02
N HIS A 47 2.51 23.46 -1.75
CA HIS A 47 1.16 23.70 -1.26
C HIS A 47 0.50 22.41 -0.78
N TYR A 48 0.54 21.33 -1.58
CA TYR A 48 -0.04 20.04 -1.20
C TYR A 48 0.61 19.43 0.05
N ILE A 49 1.94 19.48 0.16
CA ILE A 49 2.66 18.98 1.35
C ILE A 49 2.22 19.77 2.60
N SER A 50 2.24 21.10 2.52
CA SER A 50 1.85 21.96 3.63
C SER A 50 0.39 21.74 4.03
N LYS A 51 -0.53 21.73 3.07
CA LYS A 51 -1.96 21.52 3.30
C LYS A 51 -2.24 20.17 3.95
N ALA A 52 -1.55 19.12 3.52
CA ALA A 52 -1.83 17.79 4.04
C ALA A 52 -1.26 17.59 5.47
N ARG A 53 -0.10 18.18 5.80
CA ARG A 53 0.39 18.24 7.19
C ARG A 53 -0.47 19.11 8.10
N GLU A 54 -0.97 20.24 7.58
CA GLU A 54 -1.96 21.06 8.29
C GLU A 54 -3.24 20.26 8.55
N THR A 55 -3.73 19.56 7.52
CA THR A 55 -4.93 18.72 7.62
C THR A 55 -4.72 17.61 8.63
N GLU A 56 -3.57 16.94 8.64
CA GLU A 56 -3.24 15.92 9.63
C GLU A 56 -3.22 16.49 11.05
N LYS A 57 -2.64 17.68 11.25
CA LYS A 57 -2.65 18.36 12.55
C LYS A 57 -4.07 18.73 13.01
N VAL A 58 -4.97 19.11 12.09
CA VAL A 58 -6.32 19.61 12.40
C VAL A 58 -7.37 18.50 12.44
N LYS A 59 -7.25 17.45 11.63
CA LYS A 59 -8.26 16.40 11.48
C LYS A 59 -7.74 15.01 11.86
N GLY A 60 -6.43 14.84 12.03
CA GLY A 60 -5.81 13.54 12.19
C GLY A 60 -5.47 12.87 10.85
N ARG A 61 -4.99 11.63 10.89
CA ARG A 61 -4.60 10.91 9.66
C ARG A 61 -5.81 10.52 8.82
N GLU A 62 -5.66 10.60 7.51
CA GLU A 62 -6.68 10.16 6.58
C GLU A 62 -6.72 8.64 6.63
N HIS A 63 -7.92 8.08 6.51
CA HIS A 63 -8.06 6.63 6.52
C HIS A 63 -7.37 5.98 5.34
N VAL A 64 -7.20 4.68 5.47
CA VAL A 64 -6.72 3.81 4.40
C VAL A 64 -7.75 2.71 4.23
N GLU A 65 -8.31 2.59 3.03
CA GLU A 65 -9.11 1.41 2.69
C GLU A 65 -8.20 0.17 2.66
N ALA A 66 -8.54 -0.80 3.50
CA ALA A 66 -7.77 -2.01 3.71
C ALA A 66 -8.62 -3.24 3.44
N GLY A 67 -7.93 -4.32 3.10
CA GLY A 67 -8.54 -5.63 2.92
C GLY A 67 -7.57 -6.74 3.34
N PRO A 68 -8.07 -7.98 3.42
CA PRO A 68 -7.25 -9.11 3.81
C PRO A 68 -6.21 -9.44 2.72
N LEU A 69 -4.99 -9.75 3.15
CA LEU A 69 -3.86 -10.04 2.27
C LEU A 69 -2.88 -11.00 2.96
N LEU A 70 -2.45 -12.03 2.24
CA LEU A 70 -1.28 -12.81 2.61
C LEU A 70 -0.04 -12.25 1.91
N HIS A 71 1.01 -12.02 2.69
CA HIS A 71 2.29 -11.59 2.16
C HIS A 71 3.39 -12.57 2.54
N VAL A 72 3.88 -13.32 1.55
CA VAL A 72 5.12 -14.10 1.68
C VAL A 72 6.28 -13.11 1.73
N HIS A 73 6.91 -13.00 2.90
CA HIS A 73 7.86 -11.95 3.23
C HIS A 73 9.25 -12.29 2.69
N SER A 74 9.78 -13.46 3.05
CA SER A 74 11.09 -13.95 2.61
C SER A 74 11.19 -15.47 2.71
N VAL A 75 12.18 -16.03 2.02
CA VAL A 75 12.62 -17.41 2.23
C VAL A 75 14.14 -17.41 2.37
N HIS A 76 14.62 -17.64 3.58
CA HIS A 76 16.05 -17.70 3.87
C HIS A 76 16.55 -19.13 3.74
N VAL A 77 17.58 -19.36 2.92
CA VAL A 77 18.21 -20.67 2.74
C VAL A 77 19.56 -20.67 3.46
N GLN A 78 19.77 -21.67 4.32
CA GLN A 78 21.00 -21.85 5.09
C GLN A 78 21.66 -23.19 4.75
N PRO A 79 22.81 -23.19 4.04
CA PRO A 79 23.62 -24.39 3.82
C PRO A 79 24.10 -25.00 5.16
N LYS A 80 24.02 -26.33 5.28
CA LYS A 80 24.61 -27.05 6.43
C LYS A 80 26.13 -27.10 6.31
N GLN A 81 26.82 -27.38 7.43
CA GLN A 81 28.28 -27.33 7.54
C GLN A 81 29.04 -28.08 6.44
N ALA A 82 28.50 -29.20 5.94
CA ALA A 82 29.11 -30.01 4.89
C ALA A 82 29.28 -29.29 3.53
N LEU A 83 28.57 -28.18 3.30
CA LEU A 83 28.54 -27.47 2.01
C LEU A 83 29.00 -26.01 2.08
N ARG A 84 29.62 -25.58 3.18
CA ARG A 84 30.07 -24.19 3.42
C ARG A 84 31.10 -23.61 2.42
N ASN A 85 31.55 -24.39 1.43
CA ASN A 85 32.54 -23.95 0.44
C ASN A 85 31.99 -23.85 -0.99
N ARG A 86 30.70 -24.14 -1.21
CA ARG A 86 30.09 -24.06 -2.56
C ARG A 86 28.75 -23.33 -2.52
N PRO A 87 28.46 -22.49 -3.53
CA PRO A 87 27.12 -21.95 -3.70
C PRO A 87 26.10 -23.07 -3.92
N LEU A 88 24.85 -22.81 -3.53
CA LEU A 88 23.71 -23.69 -3.80
C LEU A 88 22.80 -23.04 -4.83
N LEU A 89 22.53 -23.76 -5.92
CA LEU A 89 21.55 -23.35 -6.91
C LEU A 89 20.17 -23.85 -6.48
N VAL A 90 19.28 -22.96 -6.06
CA VAL A 90 17.94 -23.29 -5.58
C VAL A 90 16.90 -22.87 -6.62
N TYR A 91 15.93 -23.74 -6.90
CA TYR A 91 14.85 -23.50 -7.86
C TYR A 91 13.58 -24.22 -7.44
N GLY A 92 12.48 -24.01 -8.18
CA GLY A 92 11.18 -24.59 -7.88
C GLY A 92 10.09 -23.52 -7.82
N THR A 93 9.03 -23.82 -7.07
CA THR A 93 7.84 -22.97 -6.98
C THR A 93 7.47 -22.70 -5.52
N ILE A 94 7.05 -21.48 -5.23
CA ILE A 94 6.29 -21.14 -4.03
C ILE A 94 5.00 -20.49 -4.52
N ARG A 95 3.86 -21.09 -4.19
CA ARG A 95 2.55 -20.71 -4.69
C ARG A 95 1.61 -20.46 -3.52
N VAL A 96 0.81 -19.40 -3.63
CA VAL A 96 -0.31 -19.14 -2.74
C VAL A 96 -1.59 -19.57 -3.45
N ASN A 97 -2.32 -20.51 -2.86
CA ASN A 97 -3.63 -20.96 -3.34
C ASN A 97 -4.72 -20.34 -2.45
N TYR A 98 -5.71 -19.70 -3.04
CA TYR A 98 -6.80 -19.03 -2.31
C TYR A 98 -8.09 -19.05 -3.11
N GLU A 99 -9.22 -18.77 -2.46
CA GLU A 99 -10.49 -18.56 -3.12
C GLU A 99 -10.79 -17.05 -3.24
N LYS A 100 -11.33 -16.64 -4.37
CA LYS A 100 -11.86 -15.29 -4.56
C LYS A 100 -13.21 -15.37 -5.25
N SER A 101 -14.25 -14.91 -4.57
CA SER A 101 -15.62 -14.90 -5.10
C SER A 101 -16.08 -16.27 -5.63
N GLY A 102 -15.78 -17.36 -4.90
CA GLY A 102 -16.15 -18.72 -5.29
C GLY A 102 -15.23 -19.37 -6.33
N LYS A 103 -14.15 -18.69 -6.76
CA LYS A 103 -13.20 -19.22 -7.75
C LYS A 103 -11.84 -19.49 -7.12
N PRO A 104 -11.23 -20.67 -7.39
CA PRO A 104 -9.86 -20.93 -6.98
C PRO A 104 -8.90 -20.04 -7.79
N MET A 105 -7.95 -19.45 -7.09
CA MET A 105 -6.93 -18.56 -7.60
C MET A 105 -5.56 -19.05 -7.16
N GLN A 106 -4.54 -18.75 -7.97
CA GLN A 106 -3.16 -19.12 -7.69
C GLN A 106 -2.23 -17.94 -7.92
N LEU A 107 -1.28 -17.76 -7.01
CA LEU A 107 -0.26 -16.71 -7.07
C LEU A 107 1.11 -17.33 -6.84
N ASP A 108 1.89 -17.46 -7.91
CA ASP A 108 3.30 -17.88 -7.81
C ASP A 108 4.15 -16.71 -7.33
N VAL A 109 4.65 -16.79 -6.09
CA VAL A 109 5.55 -15.77 -5.50
C VAL A 109 7.03 -16.06 -5.77
N TYR A 110 7.31 -17.30 -6.19
CA TYR A 110 8.60 -17.75 -6.67
C TYR A 110 8.33 -18.84 -7.70
N ASN A 111 8.92 -18.73 -8.88
CA ASN A 111 8.82 -19.74 -9.93
C ASN A 111 10.10 -19.66 -10.77
N ARG A 112 10.99 -20.62 -10.55
CA ARG A 112 12.27 -20.72 -11.25
C ARG A 112 12.51 -22.15 -11.69
N SER A 113 13.04 -22.30 -12.88
CA SER A 113 13.52 -23.56 -13.40
C SER A 113 14.97 -23.81 -12.95
N ALA A 114 15.48 -25.01 -13.24
CA ALA A 114 16.88 -25.33 -12.97
C ALA A 114 17.89 -24.49 -13.78
N ASN A 115 17.46 -23.79 -14.84
CA ASN A 115 18.32 -22.98 -15.70
C ASN A 115 18.48 -21.53 -15.22
N ASP A 116 17.55 -21.05 -14.40
CA ASP A 116 17.50 -19.69 -13.83
C ASP A 116 17.42 -19.72 -12.30
N ALA A 117 17.92 -20.81 -11.70
CA ALA A 117 18.01 -21.01 -10.26
C ALA A 117 18.73 -19.86 -9.54
N ASP A 118 18.30 -19.54 -8.33
CA ASP A 118 18.97 -18.57 -7.48
C ASP A 118 20.28 -19.15 -6.92
N ASP A 119 21.34 -18.35 -7.01
CA ASP A 119 22.66 -18.68 -6.48
C ASP A 119 22.79 -18.24 -5.02
N ILE A 120 22.65 -19.19 -4.10
CA ILE A 120 22.74 -18.98 -2.66
C ILE A 120 24.17 -19.15 -2.19
N SER A 121 24.72 -18.08 -1.61
CA SER A 121 26.06 -18.05 -1.01
C SER A 121 26.27 -19.21 -0.02
N PRO A 122 27.52 -19.71 0.15
CA PRO A 122 27.83 -20.71 1.17
C PRO A 122 27.52 -20.27 2.62
N SER A 123 27.39 -18.96 2.86
CA SER A 123 26.95 -18.39 4.15
C SER A 123 25.43 -18.40 4.34
N GLY A 124 24.66 -18.73 3.31
CA GLY A 124 23.21 -18.56 3.24
C GLY A 124 22.79 -17.26 2.56
N GLY A 125 21.50 -17.15 2.27
CA GLY A 125 20.91 -16.00 1.59
C GLY A 125 19.41 -16.19 1.33
N ASP A 126 18.78 -15.11 0.86
CA ASP A 126 17.34 -15.08 0.55
C ASP A 126 17.07 -15.49 -0.90
N LEU A 127 15.95 -16.19 -1.13
CA LEU A 127 15.41 -16.36 -2.48
C LEU A 127 14.90 -15.01 -3.02
N SER A 128 15.07 -14.80 -4.32
CA SER A 128 14.56 -13.63 -5.03
C SER A 128 13.07 -13.80 -5.35
N LEU A 129 12.24 -13.53 -4.34
CA LEU A 129 10.78 -13.56 -4.46
C LEU A 129 10.29 -12.40 -5.34
N GLY A 130 9.19 -12.61 -6.05
CA GLY A 130 8.55 -11.61 -6.87
C GLY A 130 7.06 -11.87 -7.00
N TRP A 131 6.28 -10.86 -7.36
CA TRP A 131 4.90 -11.06 -7.78
C TRP A 131 4.84 -11.05 -9.31
N PRO A 132 4.06 -11.96 -9.93
CA PRO A 132 3.94 -11.98 -11.37
C PRO A 132 3.42 -10.62 -11.85
N ASN A 133 4.09 -10.02 -12.84
CA ASN A 133 3.54 -8.86 -13.56
C ASN A 133 2.27 -9.21 -14.36
N ALA A 134 1.87 -10.50 -14.37
CA ALA A 134 0.77 -11.04 -15.16
C ALA A 134 -0.63 -10.78 -14.58
N PHE A 135 -0.78 -10.17 -13.39
CA PHE A 135 -2.09 -9.77 -12.92
C PHE A 135 -2.64 -8.62 -13.74
N CYS A 136 -3.72 -8.91 -14.49
CA CYS A 136 -4.49 -7.90 -15.22
C CYS A 136 -5.18 -6.91 -14.27
N ASP A 137 -5.49 -7.33 -13.03
CA ASP A 137 -6.08 -6.47 -11.99
C ASP A 137 -5.35 -6.64 -10.65
N ARG A 138 -4.94 -5.52 -10.04
CA ARG A 138 -4.32 -5.50 -8.70
C ARG A 138 -5.31 -5.89 -7.61
N ASN A 139 -6.61 -5.81 -7.88
CA ASN A 139 -7.64 -6.24 -6.95
C ASN A 139 -7.56 -7.75 -6.66
N ASP A 140 -6.97 -8.55 -7.56
CA ASP A 140 -6.79 -9.99 -7.38
C ASP A 140 -5.75 -10.33 -6.31
N MET A 141 -5.00 -9.36 -5.83
CA MET A 141 -3.98 -9.60 -4.82
C MET A 141 -4.56 -9.67 -3.41
N TRP A 142 -5.67 -8.98 -3.16
CA TRP A 142 -6.40 -9.14 -1.89
C TRP A 142 -7.15 -10.47 -1.91
N MET A 143 -6.99 -11.23 -0.82
CA MET A 143 -7.46 -12.61 -0.71
C MET A 143 -8.01 -12.86 0.68
N GLU A 144 -9.04 -13.69 0.75
CA GLU A 144 -9.54 -14.19 2.03
C GLU A 144 -8.45 -15.03 2.70
N LEU A 145 -8.21 -14.80 4.00
CA LEU A 145 -7.17 -15.54 4.73
C LEU A 145 -7.62 -16.97 5.06
N HIS A 146 -8.91 -17.15 5.31
CA HIS A 146 -9.49 -18.44 5.63
C HIS A 146 -9.40 -19.39 4.41
N GLY A 147 -8.84 -20.58 4.62
CA GLY A 147 -8.68 -21.58 3.56
C GLY A 147 -7.54 -21.32 2.58
N THR A 148 -6.79 -20.22 2.75
CA THR A 148 -5.60 -19.94 1.94
C THR A 148 -4.44 -20.85 2.33
N THR A 149 -3.70 -21.37 1.34
CA THR A 149 -2.52 -22.21 1.56
C THR A 149 -1.29 -21.66 0.86
N ILE A 150 -0.11 -21.94 1.42
CA ILE A 150 1.19 -21.73 0.80
C ILE A 150 1.76 -23.09 0.43
N GLU A 151 1.81 -23.38 -0.85
CA GLU A 151 2.46 -24.56 -1.42
C GLU A 151 3.95 -24.22 -1.69
N VAL A 152 4.85 -25.02 -1.12
CA VAL A 152 6.29 -24.87 -1.28
C VAL A 152 6.82 -26.13 -1.93
N ASP A 153 7.38 -25.99 -3.13
CA ASP A 153 8.04 -27.06 -3.87
C ASP A 153 9.42 -26.60 -4.35
N LEU A 154 10.44 -26.83 -3.52
CA LEU A 154 11.80 -26.33 -3.72
C LEU A 154 12.80 -27.48 -3.88
N TYR A 155 13.76 -27.25 -4.76
CA TYR A 155 14.82 -28.18 -5.11
C TYR A 155 16.15 -27.44 -5.18
N PHE A 156 17.24 -28.20 -5.09
CA PHE A 156 18.56 -27.68 -5.44
C PHE A 156 19.27 -28.58 -6.44
N LYS A 157 20.14 -27.95 -7.24
CA LYS A 157 20.93 -28.60 -8.27
C LYS A 157 22.38 -28.77 -7.82
N ILE A 158 22.89 -29.99 -7.86
CA ILE A 158 24.31 -30.31 -7.63
C ILE A 158 24.85 -31.03 -8.86
N GLY A 159 25.59 -30.31 -9.70
CA GLY A 159 25.96 -30.84 -11.02
C GLY A 159 24.70 -31.13 -11.83
N ASP A 160 24.48 -32.40 -12.18
CA ASP A 160 23.28 -32.87 -12.88
C ASP A 160 22.22 -33.50 -11.95
N GLU A 161 22.52 -33.63 -10.65
CA GLU A 161 21.59 -34.20 -9.67
C GLU A 161 20.61 -33.14 -9.15
N VAL A 162 19.35 -33.55 -9.03
CA VAL A 162 18.25 -32.79 -8.44
C VAL A 162 17.91 -33.41 -7.09
N VAL A 163 17.87 -32.58 -6.06
CA VAL A 163 17.52 -33.02 -4.71
C VAL A 163 16.44 -32.12 -4.14
N THR A 164 15.40 -32.72 -3.58
CA THR A 164 14.30 -32.02 -2.92
C THR A 164 14.78 -31.31 -1.66
N LEU A 165 14.45 -30.03 -1.54
CA LEU A 165 14.66 -29.21 -0.35
C LEU A 165 13.43 -29.23 0.55
N ALA A 166 12.28 -28.88 -0.03
CA ALA A 166 11.02 -28.77 0.68
C ALA A 166 9.88 -29.10 -0.30
N GLN A 167 8.93 -29.90 0.16
CA GLN A 167 7.69 -30.17 -0.55
C GLN A 167 6.58 -30.26 0.51
N GLU A 168 5.88 -29.15 0.74
CA GLU A 168 4.89 -29.03 1.81
C GLU A 168 3.81 -28.02 1.42
N GLU A 169 2.59 -28.26 1.90
CA GLU A 169 1.49 -27.31 1.83
C GLU A 169 1.18 -26.81 3.24
N ILE A 170 1.19 -25.49 3.41
CA ILE A 170 0.99 -24.83 4.70
C ILE A 170 -0.37 -24.13 4.67
N LEU A 171 -1.29 -24.57 5.52
CA LEU A 171 -2.53 -23.83 5.75
C LEU A 171 -2.21 -22.52 6.50
N VAL A 172 -2.66 -21.40 5.95
CA VAL A 172 -2.56 -20.11 6.62
C VAL A 172 -3.61 -20.09 7.73
N GLU A 173 -3.17 -20.15 8.98
CA GLU A 173 -4.09 -19.96 10.11
C GLU A 173 -4.60 -18.52 10.09
N ASP A 174 -5.88 -18.30 10.33
CA ASP A 174 -6.50 -16.98 10.37
C ASP A 174 -6.46 -16.34 11.78
N THR A 175 -5.94 -17.07 12.77
CA THR A 175 -5.87 -16.65 14.18
C THR A 175 -4.55 -15.96 14.53
N THR A 176 -4.61 -14.81 15.19
CA THR A 176 -3.43 -14.11 15.74
C THR A 176 -3.42 -14.20 17.27
N GLU A 177 -2.24 -14.30 17.89
CA GLU A 177 -2.11 -14.22 19.35
C GLU A 177 -2.58 -12.84 19.87
N GLY A 178 -2.38 -11.78 19.08
CA GLY A 178 -2.70 -10.38 19.37
C GLY A 178 -3.89 -9.80 18.59
N ASP A 179 -4.00 -8.47 18.56
CA ASP A 179 -5.00 -7.71 17.76
C ASP A 179 -4.40 -7.23 16.42
N PHE A 180 -3.18 -7.67 16.12
CA PHE A 180 -2.40 -7.27 14.96
C PHE A 180 -2.05 -8.46 14.10
N GLU A 181 -1.58 -8.14 12.90
CA GLU A 181 -0.88 -9.05 12.02
C GLU A 181 0.36 -9.62 12.73
N GLU A 182 0.66 -10.89 12.48
CA GLU A 182 1.83 -11.57 13.06
C GLU A 182 2.71 -12.14 11.95
N VAL A 183 4.02 -11.93 12.08
CA VAL A 183 4.98 -12.68 11.30
C VAL A 183 4.97 -14.12 11.82
N ARG A 184 4.83 -15.04 10.88
CA ARG A 184 4.98 -16.46 11.10
C ARG A 184 6.14 -16.98 10.29
N SER A 185 6.76 -18.03 10.81
CA SER A 185 7.87 -18.72 10.15
C SER A 185 7.64 -20.22 10.14
N LYS A 186 8.01 -20.87 9.04
CA LYS A 186 8.08 -22.31 8.91
C LYS A 186 9.49 -22.70 8.48
N GLU A 187 10.13 -23.58 9.24
CA GLU A 187 11.42 -24.14 8.87
C GLU A 187 11.24 -25.49 8.16
N PHE A 188 11.99 -25.68 7.08
CA PHE A 188 12.13 -26.93 6.34
C PHE A 188 13.54 -27.46 6.53
N HIS A 189 13.65 -28.72 6.94
CA HIS A 189 14.93 -29.37 7.14
C HIS A 189 15.27 -30.30 5.98
N GLY A 190 15.98 -29.77 4.98
CA GLY A 190 16.57 -30.58 3.92
C GLY A 190 17.81 -31.34 4.41
N THR A 191 18.27 -32.31 3.63
CA THR A 191 19.50 -33.08 3.95
C THR A 191 20.73 -32.17 3.97
N LEU A 192 20.79 -31.20 3.05
CA LEU A 192 21.98 -30.40 2.73
C LEU A 192 21.89 -28.92 3.16
N CYS A 193 20.69 -28.38 3.27
CA CYS A 193 20.41 -27.04 3.78
C CYS A 193 19.12 -27.05 4.60
N SER A 194 18.88 -26.00 5.36
CA SER A 194 17.54 -25.65 5.84
C SER A 194 17.01 -24.45 5.07
N ALA A 195 15.70 -24.33 4.99
CA ALA A 195 15.03 -23.15 4.48
C ALA A 195 14.02 -22.65 5.51
N THR A 196 13.91 -21.34 5.68
CA THR A 196 12.93 -20.73 6.57
C THR A 196 12.04 -19.81 5.76
N LEU A 197 10.78 -20.22 5.58
CA LEU A 197 9.74 -19.38 4.99
C LEU A 197 9.20 -18.44 6.05
N ILE A 198 9.17 -17.15 5.76
CA ILE A 198 8.58 -16.11 6.60
C ILE A 198 7.39 -15.51 5.84
N TYR A 199 6.23 -15.46 6.47
CA TYR A 199 5.01 -14.90 5.87
C TYR A 199 4.17 -14.15 6.92
N ILE A 200 3.27 -13.30 6.42
CA ILE A 200 2.43 -12.44 7.26
C ILE A 200 1.01 -12.48 6.70
N ALA A 201 0.07 -12.93 7.51
CA ALA A 201 -1.35 -12.86 7.23
C ALA A 201 -1.90 -11.54 7.79
N MET A 202 -2.48 -10.71 6.93
CA MET A 202 -2.87 -9.35 7.28
C MET A 202 -4.35 -9.12 7.02
N PRO A 203 -5.21 -9.02 8.06
CA PRO A 203 -6.62 -8.68 7.87
C PRO A 203 -6.82 -7.26 7.32
N PHE A 204 -5.92 -6.34 7.69
CA PHE A 204 -6.01 -4.93 7.35
C PHE A 204 -4.78 -4.47 6.56
N ALA A 205 -4.66 -4.94 5.32
CA ALA A 205 -3.54 -4.57 4.45
C ALA A 205 -3.90 -3.59 3.34
N ALA A 206 -2.88 -2.83 2.96
CA ALA A 206 -2.79 -2.16 1.68
C ALA A 206 -1.65 -2.77 0.85
N LEU A 207 -1.68 -2.56 -0.46
CA LEU A 207 -0.55 -2.88 -1.32
C LEU A 207 0.37 -1.67 -1.41
N CYS A 208 1.68 -1.91 -1.46
CA CYS A 208 2.67 -0.87 -1.66
C CYS A 208 3.59 -1.26 -2.81
N LYS A 209 3.74 -0.35 -3.78
CA LYS A 209 4.71 -0.49 -4.88
C LYS A 209 5.88 0.45 -4.66
N VAL A 210 7.08 -0.12 -4.51
CA VAL A 210 8.34 0.60 -4.37
C VAL A 210 9.04 0.65 -5.72
N HIS A 211 9.45 1.84 -6.10
CA HIS A 211 10.28 2.11 -7.27
C HIS A 211 11.53 2.86 -6.85
N VAL A 212 12.66 2.48 -7.43
CA VAL A 212 13.88 3.27 -7.37
C VAL A 212 14.22 3.70 -8.79
N ARG A 213 14.37 5.01 -9.01
CA ARG A 213 14.74 5.57 -10.31
C ARG A 213 15.92 6.50 -10.17
N PHE A 214 16.70 6.58 -11.24
CA PHE A 214 17.83 7.47 -11.35
C PHE A 214 17.42 8.60 -12.28
N SER A 215 17.75 9.85 -11.95
CA SER A 215 17.29 11.00 -12.73
C SER A 215 18.41 12.00 -12.98
N SER A 216 18.61 12.37 -14.24
CA SER A 216 19.62 13.34 -14.68
C SER A 216 19.15 14.08 -15.93
N LYS A 217 19.79 15.22 -16.19
CA LYS A 217 19.68 15.92 -17.48
C LYS A 217 20.28 15.10 -18.61
N ASP A 218 21.37 14.38 -18.33
CA ASP A 218 21.98 13.46 -19.28
C ASP A 218 21.19 12.14 -19.28
N LYS A 219 20.27 12.01 -20.24
CA LYS A 219 19.37 10.85 -20.33
C LYS A 219 20.09 9.58 -20.80
N ASP A 220 21.24 9.71 -21.45
CA ASP A 220 21.95 8.58 -22.04
C ASP A 220 23.01 7.99 -21.11
N ARG A 221 23.28 8.67 -19.99
CA ARG A 221 24.10 8.11 -18.91
C ARG A 221 23.51 6.80 -18.37
N ILE A 222 24.38 5.81 -18.20
CA ILE A 222 24.09 4.52 -17.57
C ILE A 222 24.99 4.38 -16.34
N VAL A 223 24.45 3.88 -15.24
CA VAL A 223 25.19 3.56 -14.02
C VAL A 223 25.02 2.08 -13.71
N ASN A 224 26.13 1.37 -13.50
CA ASN A 224 26.10 -0.03 -13.08
C ASN A 224 25.94 -0.08 -11.57
N VAL A 225 24.74 -0.36 -11.09
CA VAL A 225 24.40 -0.29 -9.66
C VAL A 225 24.58 -1.65 -9.01
N ALA A 226 25.35 -1.70 -7.92
CA ALA A 226 25.48 -2.87 -7.05
C ALA A 226 25.12 -2.48 -5.61
N GLY A 227 24.70 -3.44 -4.80
CA GLY A 227 24.34 -3.22 -3.40
C GLY A 227 23.04 -3.91 -3.00
N LYS A 228 22.38 -3.37 -1.97
CA LYS A 228 21.17 -3.95 -1.38
C LYS A 228 20.11 -2.88 -1.08
N ILE A 229 18.85 -3.21 -1.36
CA ILE A 229 17.68 -2.41 -0.98
C ILE A 229 16.77 -3.30 -0.15
N VAL A 230 16.45 -2.85 1.06
CA VAL A 230 15.62 -3.59 2.00
C VAL A 230 14.48 -2.71 2.50
N ALA A 231 13.27 -3.24 2.47
CA ALA A 231 12.11 -2.63 3.09
C ALA A 231 11.83 -3.25 4.46
N ARG A 232 11.42 -2.43 5.42
CA ARG A 232 10.94 -2.82 6.75
C ARG A 232 9.68 -2.06 7.08
N TYR A 233 8.72 -2.73 7.69
CA TYR A 233 7.56 -2.04 8.25
C TYR A 233 7.97 -1.25 9.48
N LYS A 234 7.32 -0.12 9.69
CA LYS A 234 7.52 0.76 10.85
C LYS A 234 6.19 1.23 11.39
N ASN A 235 6.21 1.67 12.65
CA ASN A 235 5.00 2.00 13.41
C ASN A 235 4.04 0.81 13.43
N THR A 236 4.61 -0.39 13.63
CA THR A 236 3.87 -1.62 13.78
C THR A 236 3.76 -1.97 15.25
N TYR A 237 2.83 -2.86 15.57
CA TYR A 237 2.52 -3.20 16.96
C TYR A 237 2.52 -4.71 17.21
N GLY A 238 2.62 -5.52 16.15
CA GLY A 238 2.79 -6.97 16.24
C GLY A 238 4.25 -7.37 16.52
N ASN A 239 4.53 -8.66 16.35
CA ASN A 239 5.84 -9.27 16.62
C ASN A 239 6.91 -9.01 15.53
N TYR A 240 6.72 -8.04 14.64
CA TYR A 240 7.43 -7.97 13.36
C TYR A 240 8.22 -6.67 13.11
N ASP A 241 8.58 -5.97 14.18
CA ASP A 241 9.27 -4.68 14.15
C ASP A 241 10.78 -4.81 13.78
N SER A 242 11.11 -5.54 12.71
CA SER A 242 12.49 -5.62 12.18
C SER A 242 12.66 -6.45 10.89
N GLU A 243 11.66 -7.25 10.52
CA GLU A 243 11.83 -8.23 9.43
C GLU A 243 12.08 -7.55 8.08
N ALA A 244 13.12 -8.04 7.42
CA ALA A 244 13.71 -7.45 6.24
C ALA A 244 13.12 -8.05 4.97
N CYS A 245 12.36 -7.25 4.21
CA CYS A 245 11.94 -7.63 2.88
C CYS A 245 12.98 -7.13 1.87
N VAL A 246 13.75 -8.05 1.30
CA VAL A 246 14.78 -7.72 0.30
C VAL A 246 14.09 -7.40 -1.03
N LEU A 247 14.30 -6.17 -1.52
CA LEU A 247 13.76 -5.72 -2.81
C LEU A 247 14.80 -5.83 -3.94
N PHE A 248 16.08 -5.70 -3.58
CA PHE A 248 17.21 -5.80 -4.48
C PHE A 248 18.43 -6.28 -3.70
N ASP A 249 19.17 -7.26 -4.24
CA ASP A 249 20.46 -7.69 -3.71
C ASP A 249 21.37 -8.12 -4.86
N LYS A 250 22.32 -7.27 -5.20
CA LYS A 250 23.41 -7.57 -6.13
C LYS A 250 24.73 -7.08 -5.52
N GLN A 251 25.26 -7.84 -4.56
CA GLN A 251 26.53 -7.51 -3.91
C GLN A 251 27.74 -7.79 -4.81
N ASN A 252 27.69 -8.89 -5.57
CA ASN A 252 28.76 -9.40 -6.43
C ASN A 252 28.47 -9.27 -7.94
N ASP A 253 27.33 -8.68 -8.29
CA ASP A 253 26.88 -8.41 -9.65
C ASP A 253 26.36 -6.96 -9.72
N PHE A 254 25.87 -6.51 -10.87
CA PHE A 254 25.31 -5.18 -11.04
C PHE A 254 24.02 -5.18 -11.86
N GLU A 255 23.24 -4.11 -11.71
CA GLU A 255 22.11 -3.77 -12.56
C GLU A 255 22.43 -2.49 -13.33
N PRO A 256 22.49 -2.52 -14.68
CA PRO A 256 22.70 -1.32 -15.47
C PRO A 256 21.42 -0.46 -15.48
N VAL A 257 21.49 0.75 -14.92
CA VAL A 257 20.35 1.67 -14.84
C VAL A 257 20.58 2.87 -15.76
N LYS A 258 19.71 3.01 -16.77
CA LYS A 258 19.66 4.22 -17.62
C LYS A 258 18.96 5.36 -16.87
N MET A 259 19.44 6.59 -17.04
CA MET A 259 18.81 7.77 -16.43
C MET A 259 17.36 7.93 -16.89
N ASN A 260 16.52 8.38 -15.96
CA ASN A 260 15.06 8.52 -16.02
C ASN A 260 14.27 7.22 -16.23
N ASN A 261 14.93 6.07 -16.03
CA ASN A 261 14.25 4.77 -15.93
C ASN A 261 14.23 4.26 -14.48
N ASN A 262 13.30 3.35 -14.23
CA ASN A 262 13.28 2.58 -13.00
C ASN A 262 14.39 1.52 -13.03
N MET A 263 15.04 1.33 -11.89
CA MET A 263 15.93 0.21 -11.63
C MET A 263 15.12 -1.09 -11.60
N SER A 264 15.64 -2.13 -12.25
CA SER A 264 15.06 -3.46 -12.14
C SER A 264 15.34 -4.02 -10.74
N MET A 265 14.29 -4.47 -10.06
CA MET A 265 14.33 -5.02 -8.71
C MET A 265 13.65 -6.38 -8.75
N SER A 266 14.13 -7.33 -7.94
CA SER A 266 13.50 -8.67 -7.85
C SER A 266 12.06 -8.56 -7.36
N ARG A 267 11.81 -7.60 -6.47
CA ARG A 267 10.49 -7.31 -5.93
C ARG A 267 10.22 -5.80 -5.95
N THR A 268 9.08 -5.41 -6.50
CA THR A 268 8.60 -4.02 -6.45
C THR A 268 7.29 -3.85 -5.71
N LEU A 269 6.52 -4.92 -5.53
CA LEU A 269 5.18 -4.88 -4.96
C LEU A 269 5.14 -5.77 -3.71
N MET A 270 4.58 -5.23 -2.63
CA MET A 270 4.54 -5.85 -1.31
C MET A 270 3.23 -5.51 -0.60
N GLY A 271 2.80 -6.41 0.29
CA GLY A 271 1.76 -6.07 1.26
C GLY A 271 2.31 -5.19 2.37
N LEU A 272 1.47 -4.37 2.98
CA LEU A 272 1.81 -3.48 4.09
C LEU A 272 0.59 -3.37 5.02
N PRO A 273 0.74 -3.50 6.35
CA PRO A 273 -0.32 -3.15 7.30
C PRO A 273 -0.80 -1.73 7.05
N ALA A 274 -2.10 -1.53 6.89
CA ALA A 274 -2.67 -0.29 6.39
C ALA A 274 -2.36 0.95 7.26
N TYR A 275 -2.04 0.76 8.54
CA TYR A 275 -1.67 1.83 9.46
C TYR A 275 -0.16 2.11 9.54
N SER A 276 0.67 1.21 9.00
CA SER A 276 2.14 1.27 9.13
C SER A 276 2.79 2.23 8.12
N SER A 277 4.00 2.68 8.46
CA SER A 277 4.93 3.34 7.54
C SER A 277 5.97 2.34 7.01
N LEU A 278 6.78 2.78 6.05
CA LEU A 278 7.76 1.94 5.38
C LEU A 278 9.17 2.54 5.50
N GLU A 279 10.09 1.84 6.17
CA GLU A 279 11.50 2.18 6.16
C GLU A 279 12.20 1.48 4.99
N ILE A 280 12.83 2.25 4.11
CA ILE A 280 13.67 1.76 3.02
C ILE A 280 15.14 2.00 3.36
N ASN A 281 15.91 0.93 3.40
CA ASN A 281 17.34 0.94 3.62
C ASN A 281 18.04 0.78 2.28
N LEU A 282 18.66 1.86 1.81
CA LEU A 282 19.47 1.92 0.60
C LEU A 282 20.94 1.77 0.97
N ASP A 283 21.60 0.78 0.38
CA ASP A 283 23.06 0.64 0.41
C ASP A 283 23.53 0.32 -1.01
N LEU A 284 23.77 1.37 -1.80
CA LEU A 284 24.05 1.29 -3.23
C LEU A 284 25.40 1.91 -3.56
N ARG A 285 26.12 1.27 -4.48
CA ARG A 285 27.41 1.69 -5.02
C ARG A 285 27.45 1.53 -6.54
N ASP A 286 28.32 2.29 -7.18
CA ASP A 286 28.69 2.09 -8.57
C ASP A 286 29.65 0.90 -8.63
N PHE A 287 29.29 -0.13 -9.39
CA PHE A 287 30.02 -1.39 -9.48
C PHE A 287 31.42 -1.21 -10.09
N ASN A 288 31.55 -0.37 -11.12
CA ASN A 288 32.79 -0.21 -11.86
C ASN A 288 33.84 0.55 -11.04
N THR A 289 33.40 1.54 -10.28
CA THR A 289 34.28 2.43 -9.50
C THR A 289 34.33 2.07 -8.02
N ASN A 290 33.49 1.14 -7.57
CA ASN A 290 33.25 0.80 -6.16
C ASN A 290 32.89 2.03 -5.29
N ARG A 291 32.36 3.07 -5.91
CA ARG A 291 32.03 4.32 -5.24
C ARG A 291 30.65 4.23 -4.61
N GLU A 292 30.51 4.66 -3.36
CA GLU A 292 29.21 4.79 -2.71
C GLU A 292 28.33 5.79 -3.48
N LEU A 293 27.11 5.37 -3.81
CA LEU A 293 26.08 6.22 -4.41
C LEU A 293 25.13 6.74 -3.34
N VAL A 294 24.63 5.85 -2.48
CA VAL A 294 23.79 6.20 -1.34
C VAL A 294 23.87 5.12 -0.27
N ARG A 295 24.09 5.54 0.97
CA ARG A 295 23.92 4.68 2.15
C ARG A 295 23.03 5.37 3.17
N LYS A 296 21.73 5.08 3.12
CA LYS A 296 20.74 5.79 3.93
C LYS A 296 19.49 4.97 4.22
N ARG A 297 18.90 5.25 5.38
CA ARG A 297 17.59 4.75 5.80
C ARG A 297 16.60 5.89 5.69
N VAL A 298 15.46 5.64 5.07
CA VAL A 298 14.42 6.64 4.85
C VAL A 298 13.07 6.06 5.24
N GLU A 299 12.30 6.81 6.01
CA GLU A 299 10.93 6.46 6.33
C GLU A 299 9.99 7.13 5.31
N LEU A 300 9.06 6.36 4.77
CA LEU A 300 8.07 6.75 3.79
C LEU A 300 6.68 6.41 4.32
N LEU A 301 5.65 7.12 3.85
CA LEU A 301 4.24 6.91 4.23
C LEU A 301 3.96 7.22 5.73
N ASP A 302 4.80 8.04 6.35
CA ASP A 302 4.73 8.47 7.75
C ASP A 302 3.66 9.55 8.02
N TRP A 303 3.25 10.30 7.00
CA TRP A 303 2.19 11.33 7.08
C TRP A 303 1.17 11.21 5.93
N ASN A 304 0.12 12.02 5.97
CA ASN A 304 -0.91 12.06 4.93
C ASN A 304 -0.44 12.80 3.68
N GLY A 305 -0.37 12.15 2.52
CA GLY A 305 -0.36 12.88 1.26
C GLY A 305 0.39 12.20 0.13
N LEU A 306 0.19 12.74 -1.08
CA LEU A 306 0.73 12.19 -2.33
C LEU A 306 2.26 12.07 -2.34
N TYR A 307 2.96 12.86 -1.54
CA TYR A 307 4.42 12.92 -1.48
C TYR A 307 5.02 12.20 -0.27
N ALA A 308 4.20 11.66 0.65
CA ALA A 308 4.70 10.91 1.80
C ALA A 308 5.49 9.66 1.39
N GLY A 309 5.22 9.14 0.19
CA GLY A 309 5.94 8.01 -0.39
C GLY A 309 7.25 8.35 -1.08
N LYS A 310 7.69 9.62 -1.14
CA LYS A 310 8.81 10.03 -2.00
C LYS A 310 10.03 10.49 -1.23
N TYR A 311 11.19 10.01 -1.65
CA TYR A 311 12.50 10.46 -1.20
C TYR A 311 13.47 10.56 -2.37
N ALA A 312 14.39 11.50 -2.32
CA ALA A 312 15.40 11.76 -3.31
C ALA A 312 16.72 12.21 -2.68
N VAL A 313 17.83 11.86 -3.31
CA VAL A 313 19.17 12.29 -2.93
C VAL A 313 19.99 12.61 -4.17
N ALA A 314 20.76 13.70 -4.12
CA ALA A 314 21.67 14.07 -5.18
C ALA A 314 22.96 13.23 -5.10
N VAL A 315 23.43 12.73 -6.25
CA VAL A 315 24.64 11.93 -6.39
C VAL A 315 25.35 12.37 -7.68
N ASP A 316 26.49 13.05 -7.56
CA ASP A 316 27.41 13.45 -8.64
C ASP A 316 26.83 13.51 -10.07
N GLY A 317 26.02 14.54 -10.29
CA GLY A 317 25.42 14.86 -11.60
C GLY A 317 24.10 14.15 -11.90
N PHE A 318 23.54 13.40 -10.96
CA PHE A 318 22.19 12.83 -11.03
C PHE A 318 21.54 12.79 -9.64
N ALA A 319 20.32 12.26 -9.57
CA ALA A 319 19.60 12.01 -8.32
C ALA A 319 19.08 10.57 -8.28
N ILE A 320 19.08 9.96 -7.10
CA ILE A 320 18.41 8.68 -6.84
C ILE A 320 17.11 8.99 -6.13
N ILE A 321 16.00 8.46 -6.65
CA ILE A 321 14.65 8.74 -6.18
C ILE A 321 13.98 7.42 -5.82
N VAL A 322 13.46 7.34 -4.61
CA VAL A 322 12.62 6.25 -4.11
C VAL A 322 11.17 6.74 -4.06
N ASP A 323 10.26 5.98 -4.65
CA ASP A 323 8.82 6.24 -4.66
C ASP A 323 8.08 5.00 -4.17
N ALA A 324 7.41 5.11 -3.03
CA ALA A 324 6.54 4.10 -2.44
C ALA A 324 5.09 4.54 -2.65
N ARG A 325 4.36 3.84 -3.52
CA ARG A 325 2.95 4.13 -3.81
C ARG A 325 2.06 3.13 -3.12
N LYS A 326 1.16 3.64 -2.29
CA LYS A 326 0.15 2.84 -1.63
C LYS A 326 -1.08 2.69 -2.52
N PHE A 327 -1.59 1.47 -2.63
CA PHE A 327 -2.84 1.14 -3.31
C PHE A 327 -3.79 0.57 -2.26
N SER A 328 -4.87 1.30 -2.03
CA SER A 328 -5.90 0.92 -1.07
C SER A 328 -6.80 -0.16 -1.68
N TYR A 329 -7.39 -0.99 -0.81
CA TYR A 329 -8.36 -2.00 -1.22
C TYR A 329 -9.55 -1.35 -1.90
N ARG A 330 -9.98 -1.92 -3.02
CA ARG A 330 -11.22 -1.55 -3.69
C ARG A 330 -12.03 -2.82 -3.91
N PRO A 331 -13.16 -2.99 -3.21
CA PRO A 331 -14.06 -4.08 -3.53
C PRO A 331 -14.55 -3.91 -4.97
N VAL A 332 -14.37 -4.95 -5.77
CA VAL A 332 -14.90 -5.01 -7.15
C VAL A 332 -16.28 -5.65 -7.09
N LYS A 333 -17.27 -5.13 -7.84
CA LYS A 333 -18.38 -5.96 -8.33
C LYS A 333 -18.58 -5.85 -9.85
N TRP A 334 -18.64 -7.04 -10.44
CA TRP A 334 -19.31 -7.50 -11.65
C TRP A 334 -19.51 -6.49 -12.80
N ARG A 335 -18.67 -6.65 -13.84
CA ARG A 335 -18.97 -6.18 -15.19
C ARG A 335 -20.19 -6.91 -15.74
N HIS A 336 -21.38 -6.40 -15.51
CA HIS A 336 -22.31 -6.33 -16.63
C HIS A 336 -22.00 -5.02 -17.31
N TRP A 337 -21.35 -5.07 -18.46
CA TRP A 337 -21.59 -4.22 -19.63
C TRP A 337 -20.90 -4.92 -20.80
N SER A 338 -21.73 -5.46 -21.68
CA SER A 338 -21.36 -5.91 -23.01
C SER A 338 -20.91 -4.68 -23.80
N GLY A 339 -19.63 -4.37 -23.72
CA GLY A 339 -18.96 -3.36 -24.56
C GLY A 339 -17.53 -3.85 -24.78
N SER A 340 -17.14 -3.97 -26.05
CA SER A 340 -15.94 -4.66 -26.52
C SER A 340 -14.66 -4.33 -25.72
N GLU A 341 -13.85 -5.36 -25.50
CA GLU A 341 -12.55 -5.36 -24.80
C GLU A 341 -11.51 -4.35 -25.33
N ASP A 342 -11.78 -3.71 -26.48
CA ASP A 342 -10.87 -2.77 -27.16
C ASP A 342 -10.81 -1.35 -26.54
N GLU A 343 -11.77 -0.94 -25.71
CA GLU A 343 -11.75 0.41 -25.09
C GLU A 343 -10.88 0.49 -23.83
N LEU A 344 -10.68 -0.63 -23.14
CA LEU A 344 -9.94 -0.69 -21.88
C LEU A 344 -8.42 -0.64 -22.09
N VAL A 345 -7.94 -1.13 -23.22
CA VAL A 345 -6.54 -1.03 -23.63
C VAL A 345 -6.14 0.42 -23.93
N ARG A 346 -7.07 1.25 -24.42
CA ARG A 346 -6.79 2.67 -24.70
C ARG A 346 -6.68 3.51 -23.44
N TYR A 347 -7.46 3.23 -22.40
CA TYR A 347 -7.44 3.99 -21.15
C TYR A 347 -6.26 3.65 -20.23
N LEU A 348 -5.75 2.41 -20.28
CA LEU A 348 -4.56 2.02 -19.50
C LEU A 348 -3.23 2.38 -20.19
N GLN A 349 -3.25 2.75 -21.47
CA GLN A 349 -2.09 3.24 -22.23
C GLN A 349 -2.01 4.77 -22.30
N SER A 350 -3.07 5.51 -21.96
CA SER A 350 -3.11 6.97 -22.10
C SER A 350 -2.40 7.78 -21.01
N ASP A 351 -1.90 7.15 -19.94
CA ASP A 351 -1.12 7.84 -18.90
C ASP A 351 0.33 8.17 -19.33
N ASN A 352 0.71 7.84 -20.58
CA ASN A 352 2.06 8.06 -21.09
C ASN A 352 2.21 9.07 -22.24
N GLU A 353 1.17 9.77 -22.69
CA GLU A 353 1.37 10.87 -23.65
C GLU A 353 0.51 12.10 -23.34
N SER A 354 1.21 13.16 -22.92
CA SER A 354 0.70 14.52 -23.01
C SER A 354 0.58 14.93 -24.47
N SER A 355 -0.63 15.07 -25.00
CA SER A 355 -0.90 16.06 -26.03
C SER A 355 -2.34 16.56 -26.00
N SER A 356 -2.43 17.87 -25.91
CA SER A 356 -3.61 18.69 -26.12
C SER A 356 -4.06 18.63 -27.58
N THR A 357 -5.30 18.21 -27.82
CA THR A 357 -6.09 18.70 -28.97
C THR A 357 -7.55 18.78 -28.57
N SER A 358 -8.01 20.01 -28.40
CA SER A 358 -9.39 20.42 -28.51
C SER A 358 -9.97 20.01 -29.86
N SER A 359 -11.09 19.29 -29.87
CA SER A 359 -11.98 19.22 -31.02
C SER A 359 -13.41 19.43 -30.56
N SER A 360 -13.90 20.63 -30.87
CA SER A 360 -15.31 20.97 -30.92
C SER A 360 -16.03 20.05 -31.91
N SER A 361 -17.16 19.48 -31.51
CA SER A 361 -18.22 19.16 -32.46
C SER A 361 -19.55 19.64 -31.88
N ASN A 362 -19.96 20.82 -32.36
CA ASN A 362 -21.36 21.21 -32.40
C ASN A 362 -22.13 20.10 -33.13
N ASN A 363 -23.21 19.62 -32.51
CA ASN A 363 -24.39 19.23 -33.25
C ASN A 363 -25.60 19.71 -32.46
N ASP A 364 -26.15 20.82 -32.94
CA ASP A 364 -27.51 21.25 -32.68
C ASP A 364 -28.47 20.10 -32.97
N ASN A 365 -29.26 19.70 -31.98
CA ASN A 365 -30.65 19.34 -32.26
C ASN A 365 -31.56 19.76 -31.11
N PRO A 366 -32.51 20.69 -31.33
CA PRO A 366 -33.42 21.18 -30.33
C PRO A 366 -34.68 20.30 -30.26
N ARG A 367 -35.23 20.19 -29.04
CA ARG A 367 -36.54 19.63 -28.69
C ARG A 367 -36.65 18.10 -28.67
N CYS A 368 -36.62 17.56 -27.46
CA CYS A 368 -37.64 16.61 -27.02
C CYS A 368 -38.24 17.11 -25.71
N HIS A 369 -39.57 17.10 -25.68
CA HIS A 369 -40.41 17.70 -24.67
C HIS A 369 -40.26 17.05 -23.30
N HIS A 370 -40.35 17.88 -22.25
CA HIS A 370 -40.82 17.45 -20.94
C HIS A 370 -42.17 16.75 -21.10
N HIS A 371 -42.15 15.43 -21.14
CA HIS A 371 -43.31 14.60 -20.87
C HIS A 371 -43.01 13.73 -19.66
N CYS A 372 -43.93 13.79 -18.70
CA CYS A 372 -43.98 13.04 -17.46
C CYS A 372 -43.24 11.70 -17.53
N GLU A 373 -42.04 11.64 -16.93
CA GLU A 373 -41.53 10.35 -16.49
C GLU A 373 -42.28 10.01 -15.20
N GLU A 374 -42.91 8.82 -15.21
CA GLU A 374 -43.30 8.09 -14.02
C GLU A 374 -42.17 8.15 -13.00
N SER A 375 -42.51 8.22 -11.71
CA SER A 375 -41.57 8.19 -10.60
C SER A 375 -40.62 7.00 -10.73
N LYS A 376 -39.47 7.20 -11.38
CA LYS A 376 -38.32 6.30 -11.26
C LYS A 376 -38.00 6.29 -9.77
N LEU A 377 -38.18 5.14 -9.13
CA LEU A 377 -37.60 4.87 -7.82
C LEU A 377 -36.09 4.95 -8.03
N TYR A 378 -35.48 6.02 -7.52
CA TYR A 378 -34.03 6.16 -7.52
C TYR A 378 -33.49 5.50 -6.27
N SER A 379 -32.37 4.81 -6.41
CA SER A 379 -31.78 4.08 -5.30
C SER A 379 -31.30 5.02 -4.20
N SER A 380 -31.46 4.60 -2.94
CA SER A 380 -30.86 5.27 -1.78
C SER A 380 -29.62 4.51 -1.33
N GLU A 381 -28.50 5.21 -1.13
CA GLU A 381 -27.32 4.60 -0.51
C GLU A 381 -27.51 4.57 1.02
N LEU A 382 -27.26 3.41 1.61
CA LEU A 382 -27.29 3.13 3.04
C LEU A 382 -25.89 2.69 3.48
N THR A 383 -25.28 3.38 4.44
CA THR A 383 -24.05 2.88 5.10
C THR A 383 -24.41 2.12 6.37
N GLU A 384 -24.12 0.82 6.40
CA GLU A 384 -24.20 -0.01 7.60
C GLU A 384 -22.82 -0.14 8.25
N VAL A 385 -22.77 0.00 9.57
CA VAL A 385 -21.54 -0.15 10.37
C VAL A 385 -21.68 -1.42 11.21
N TYR A 386 -20.72 -2.33 11.08
CA TYR A 386 -20.77 -3.62 11.77
C TYR A 386 -19.94 -3.60 13.05
N SER A 387 -18.78 -2.94 13.01
CA SER A 387 -17.84 -2.97 14.12
C SER A 387 -16.89 -1.78 14.09
N ILE A 388 -16.42 -1.40 15.28
CA ILE A 388 -15.27 -0.52 15.46
C ILE A 388 -14.21 -1.35 16.18
N PHE A 389 -13.16 -1.73 15.46
CA PHE A 389 -12.06 -2.50 15.99
C PHE A 389 -10.94 -1.59 16.50
N ILE A 390 -10.38 -1.92 17.66
CA ILE A 390 -9.30 -1.16 18.30
C ILE A 390 -8.06 -2.04 18.33
N GLY A 391 -7.07 -1.70 17.50
CA GLY A 391 -5.75 -2.31 17.55
C GLY A 391 -4.91 -1.64 18.63
N ARG A 392 -4.44 -2.40 19.63
CA ARG A 392 -3.64 -1.91 20.78
C ARG A 392 -2.42 -2.78 21.06
N LYS A 393 -1.23 -2.16 21.19
CA LYS A 393 0.08 -2.86 21.26
C LYS A 393 0.15 -3.97 22.30
N ARG A 394 -0.58 -3.81 23.41
CA ARG A 394 -0.76 -4.83 24.43
C ARG A 394 -2.25 -5.01 24.66
N LYS A 395 -2.66 -6.26 24.89
CA LYS A 395 -4.01 -6.63 25.35
C LYS A 395 -4.20 -6.21 26.82
N GLU A 396 -4.05 -4.92 27.08
CA GLU A 396 -4.35 -4.29 28.36
C GLU A 396 -5.69 -3.57 28.23
N ALA A 397 -6.49 -3.63 29.29
CA ALA A 397 -7.80 -3.01 29.33
C ALA A 397 -7.66 -1.51 29.07
N LEU A 398 -8.49 -1.01 28.15
CA LEU A 398 -8.56 0.41 27.83
C LEU A 398 -9.89 0.97 28.30
N LYS A 399 -9.89 2.23 28.73
CA LYS A 399 -11.10 2.98 29.06
C LYS A 399 -11.28 4.07 28.01
N ILE A 400 -12.01 3.74 26.95
CA ILE A 400 -12.11 4.56 25.73
C ILE A 400 -13.14 5.68 25.88
N LEU A 401 -12.72 6.90 25.55
CA LEU A 401 -13.50 8.11 25.45
C LEU A 401 -13.48 8.67 24.03
N GLY A 402 -14.45 9.53 23.73
CA GLY A 402 -14.48 10.31 22.50
C GLY A 402 -15.63 9.93 21.58
N THR A 403 -15.44 10.12 20.28
CA THR A 403 -16.50 10.04 19.27
C THR A 403 -16.04 9.36 17.98
N VAL A 404 -17.00 8.67 17.36
CA VAL A 404 -16.97 8.29 15.95
C VAL A 404 -18.21 8.90 15.29
N GLU A 405 -17.98 9.81 14.37
CA GLU A 405 -18.99 10.70 13.78
C GLU A 405 -19.14 10.40 12.29
N LEU A 406 -20.38 10.26 11.83
CA LEU A 406 -20.77 10.24 10.41
C LEU A 406 -21.55 11.52 10.11
N SER A 407 -21.21 12.17 9.01
CA SER A 407 -21.91 13.37 8.52
C SER A 407 -22.01 13.37 7.00
N SER A 408 -22.99 14.09 6.47
CA SER A 408 -23.18 14.29 5.03
C SER A 408 -23.26 15.78 4.74
N GLU A 409 -22.68 16.25 3.64
CA GLU A 409 -22.69 17.68 3.26
C GLU A 409 -24.11 18.29 3.19
N TYR A 410 -25.12 17.48 2.89
CA TYR A 410 -26.52 17.94 2.75
C TYR A 410 -27.37 17.74 3.99
N HIS A 411 -26.93 16.91 4.93
CA HIS A 411 -27.62 16.70 6.19
C HIS A 411 -26.85 17.41 7.31
N THR A 412 -27.45 18.46 7.87
CA THR A 412 -26.89 19.18 9.04
C THR A 412 -26.81 18.31 10.30
N THR A 413 -27.32 17.08 10.26
CA THR A 413 -27.33 16.15 11.37
C THR A 413 -26.04 15.33 11.38
N GLN A 414 -25.23 15.54 12.41
CA GLN A 414 -24.12 14.65 12.75
C GLN A 414 -24.68 13.41 13.45
N HIS A 415 -24.30 12.24 12.96
CA HIS A 415 -24.67 10.95 13.54
C HIS A 415 -23.48 10.39 14.31
N TYR A 416 -23.69 10.05 15.57
CA TYR A 416 -22.65 9.41 16.39
C TYR A 416 -22.82 7.90 16.31
N VAL A 417 -21.84 7.23 15.71
CA VAL A 417 -21.71 5.76 15.75
C VAL A 417 -21.22 5.32 17.12
N PHE A 418 -20.34 6.11 17.71
CA PHE A 418 -19.88 5.97 19.08
C PHE A 418 -19.78 7.35 19.72
N LYS A 419 -20.21 7.46 20.97
CA LYS A 419 -20.03 8.65 21.77
C LYS A 419 -19.92 8.27 23.23
N SER A 420 -18.76 8.50 23.81
CA SER A 420 -18.56 8.50 25.25
C SER A 420 -17.94 9.83 25.66
N THR A 421 -18.79 10.70 26.20
CA THR A 421 -18.40 12.04 26.67
C THR A 421 -18.56 12.11 28.18
N GLY A 422 -17.45 12.07 28.93
CA GLY A 422 -17.43 12.09 30.39
C GLY A 422 -16.14 11.48 30.96
N ASN A 423 -16.06 11.26 32.27
CA ASN A 423 -14.96 10.50 32.90
C ASN A 423 -15.22 8.98 32.94
N ASP A 424 -16.42 8.58 32.49
CA ASP A 424 -16.91 7.19 32.47
C ASP A 424 -16.76 6.60 31.07
N GLY A 425 -15.52 6.60 30.57
CA GLY A 425 -15.15 5.89 29.34
C GLY A 425 -15.57 4.42 29.36
N VAL A 426 -15.71 3.87 28.16
CA VAL A 426 -16.17 2.50 27.94
C VAL A 426 -14.99 1.55 28.10
N GLU A 427 -15.16 0.54 28.94
CA GLU A 427 -14.13 -0.47 29.15
C GLU A 427 -14.07 -1.42 27.96
N VAL A 428 -12.86 -1.60 27.42
CA VAL A 428 -12.52 -2.63 26.44
C VAL A 428 -11.60 -3.61 27.15
N GLU A 429 -12.15 -4.73 27.60
CA GLU A 429 -11.42 -5.76 28.35
C GLU A 429 -10.25 -6.34 27.55
N ASP A 430 -9.25 -6.93 28.21
CA ASP A 430 -8.04 -7.52 27.59
C ASP A 430 -8.34 -8.49 26.42
N SER A 431 -9.48 -9.19 26.47
CA SER A 431 -9.91 -10.16 25.45
C SER A 431 -10.70 -9.56 24.29
N GLN A 432 -11.20 -8.33 24.43
CA GLN A 432 -12.10 -7.69 23.48
C GLN A 432 -11.35 -6.84 22.47
N LYS A 433 -11.61 -7.04 21.17
CA LYS A 433 -10.99 -6.24 20.10
C LYS A 433 -11.93 -5.18 19.51
N VAL A 434 -13.22 -5.29 19.83
CA VAL A 434 -14.28 -4.47 19.27
C VAL A 434 -14.83 -3.57 20.37
N LEU A 435 -14.97 -2.29 20.05
CA LEU A 435 -15.62 -1.32 20.92
C LEU A 435 -17.11 -1.65 20.99
N PRO A 436 -17.70 -1.83 22.19
CA PRO A 436 -19.12 -2.14 22.30
C PRO A 436 -19.92 -0.93 21.80
N MET A 437 -20.73 -1.17 20.77
CA MET A 437 -21.64 -0.16 20.23
C MET A 437 -22.84 -0.08 21.16
N MET A 438 -23.12 1.11 21.71
CA MET A 438 -24.37 1.38 22.41
C MET A 438 -25.52 1.17 21.42
N ASP A 439 -26.61 0.51 21.86
CA ASP A 439 -27.79 0.12 21.08
C ASP A 439 -27.82 0.70 19.67
N VAL A 440 -27.59 -0.19 18.70
CA VAL A 440 -27.59 0.08 17.26
C VAL A 440 -28.89 0.80 16.90
N TYR A 441 -28.87 2.12 16.89
CA TYR A 441 -29.59 2.81 15.84
C TYR A 441 -28.86 2.38 14.58
N MET A 442 -29.50 1.53 13.77
CA MET A 442 -29.20 1.47 12.34
C MET A 442 -29.15 2.93 11.89
N SER A 443 -27.96 3.50 11.82
CA SER A 443 -27.78 4.88 11.38
C SER A 443 -27.82 4.81 9.87
N SER A 444 -29.03 4.59 9.36
CA SER A 444 -29.30 4.75 7.95
C SER A 444 -29.13 6.21 7.59
N VAL A 445 -27.92 6.59 7.19
CA VAL A 445 -27.71 7.87 6.54
C VAL A 445 -28.28 7.69 5.13
N TYR A 446 -29.55 8.07 4.95
CA TYR A 446 -30.16 8.11 3.63
C TYR A 446 -29.43 9.13 2.77
N MET A 447 -28.67 8.67 1.79
CA MET A 447 -28.12 9.54 0.76
C MET A 447 -29.14 9.62 -0.37
N THR A 448 -29.71 10.80 -0.59
CA THR A 448 -30.60 11.01 -1.74
C THR A 448 -29.76 11.25 -3.00
N SER A 449 -29.98 10.47 -4.05
CA SER A 449 -29.29 10.51 -5.35
C SER A 449 -29.36 11.83 -6.14
N TYR A 450 -30.04 12.85 -5.62
CA TYR A 450 -30.22 14.14 -6.29
C TYR A 450 -29.11 15.16 -6.04
N ALA A 451 -28.19 14.87 -5.11
CA ALA A 451 -27.11 15.80 -4.80
C ALA A 451 -25.84 15.01 -4.47
N SER A 452 -24.69 15.52 -4.91
CA SER A 452 -23.36 14.95 -4.76
C SER A 452 -22.94 14.83 -3.28
N SER A 453 -23.54 13.94 -2.50
CA SER A 453 -23.36 13.92 -1.06
C SER A 453 -22.04 13.26 -0.70
N MET A 454 -21.06 14.06 -0.25
CA MET A 454 -19.89 13.52 0.42
C MET A 454 -20.29 12.95 1.78
N LEU A 455 -19.92 11.69 2.05
CA LEU A 455 -19.99 11.10 3.38
C LEU A 455 -18.65 11.34 4.08
N ASP A 456 -18.70 12.06 5.19
CA ASP A 456 -17.54 12.31 6.04
C ASP A 456 -17.63 11.43 7.30
N LEU A 457 -16.56 10.70 7.57
CA LEU A 457 -16.35 9.95 8.81
C LEU A 457 -15.21 10.60 9.58
N LYS A 458 -15.40 10.80 10.87
CA LYS A 458 -14.39 11.36 11.77
C LYS A 458 -14.26 10.50 13.01
N VAL A 459 -13.02 10.16 13.34
CA VAL A 459 -12.65 9.37 14.51
C VAL A 459 -11.88 10.28 15.46
N ASN A 460 -12.28 10.30 16.72
CA ASN A 460 -11.56 10.96 17.79
C ASN A 460 -11.73 10.13 19.06
N LEU A 461 -10.86 9.16 19.27
CA LEU A 461 -10.89 8.22 20.38
C LEU A 461 -9.63 8.36 21.22
N GLU A 462 -9.75 8.26 22.53
CA GLU A 462 -8.62 8.26 23.44
C GLU A 462 -8.87 7.36 24.64
N ASP A 463 -7.82 6.77 25.18
CA ASP A 463 -7.86 6.09 26.47
C ASP A 463 -7.67 7.11 27.61
N VAL A 464 -8.45 6.99 28.68
CA VAL A 464 -8.31 7.84 29.90
C VAL A 464 -6.88 7.79 30.47
N GLY A 465 -6.24 6.63 30.38
CA GLY A 465 -4.86 6.43 30.83
C GLY A 465 -3.80 6.94 29.84
N GLY A 466 -4.20 7.47 28.68
CA GLY A 466 -3.30 7.98 27.65
C GLY A 466 -2.53 6.90 26.88
N LYS A 467 -2.91 5.62 27.01
CA LYS A 467 -2.22 4.49 26.35
C LYS A 467 -2.59 4.31 24.88
N TYR A 468 -3.66 4.95 24.44
CA TYR A 468 -4.18 4.88 23.07
C TYR A 468 -4.77 6.23 22.70
N GLN A 469 -4.48 6.69 21.48
CA GLN A 469 -5.11 7.87 20.92
C GLN A 469 -5.28 7.71 19.42
N ASN A 470 -6.47 7.94 18.92
CA ASN A 470 -6.76 7.89 17.50
C ASN A 470 -7.53 9.12 17.08
N ARG A 471 -6.97 9.86 16.13
CA ARG A 471 -7.65 10.96 15.48
C ARG A 471 -7.48 10.79 13.99
N GLY A 472 -8.59 10.78 13.26
CA GLY A 472 -8.55 10.60 11.83
C GLY A 472 -9.86 10.96 11.16
N PHE A 473 -9.84 10.94 9.83
CA PHE A 473 -10.99 11.28 9.02
C PHE A 473 -10.99 10.52 7.70
N ALA A 474 -12.16 10.41 7.09
CA ALA A 474 -12.37 9.83 5.78
C ALA A 474 -13.47 10.62 5.06
N SER A 475 -13.27 10.92 3.79
CA SER A 475 -14.28 11.57 2.95
C SER A 475 -14.56 10.67 1.74
N TYR A 476 -15.82 10.27 1.56
CA TYR A 476 -16.26 9.44 0.45
C TYR A 476 -17.07 10.29 -0.52
N ASP A 477 -16.57 10.42 -1.74
CA ASP A 477 -17.28 11.09 -2.83
C ASP A 477 -18.20 10.08 -3.52
N SER A 478 -19.51 10.26 -3.37
CA SER A 478 -20.54 9.47 -4.07
C SER A 478 -20.62 9.79 -5.57
N ASN A 479 -19.92 10.84 -6.05
CA ASN A 479 -20.19 11.46 -7.34
C ASN A 479 -19.06 11.33 -8.37
N ARG A 480 -18.04 10.48 -8.12
CA ARG A 480 -17.06 10.14 -9.16
C ARG A 480 -17.71 9.25 -10.22
N SER A 481 -18.24 9.90 -11.26
CA SER A 481 -18.81 9.36 -12.51
C SER A 481 -17.96 8.34 -13.28
N ASP A 482 -16.79 7.96 -12.76
CA ASP A 482 -15.93 6.89 -13.33
C ASP A 482 -16.20 5.51 -12.70
N PHE A 483 -17.03 5.43 -11.66
CA PHE A 483 -17.40 4.17 -11.03
C PHE A 483 -18.89 4.24 -10.71
N LEU A 484 -19.70 3.39 -11.34
CA LEU A 484 -21.00 3.03 -10.77
C LEU A 484 -20.70 2.44 -9.39
N ILE A 485 -20.90 3.23 -8.34
CA ILE A 485 -20.63 2.83 -6.96
C ILE A 485 -21.69 1.80 -6.57
N TYR A 486 -21.33 0.51 -6.65
CA TYR A 486 -22.14 -0.61 -6.15
C TYR A 486 -21.38 -1.26 -4.98
N TYR A 487 -21.73 -1.00 -3.72
CA TYR A 487 -20.98 -1.53 -2.57
C TYR A 487 -21.77 -2.50 -1.68
N ASP A 488 -22.23 -3.61 -2.27
CA ASP A 488 -22.58 -4.83 -1.52
C ASP A 488 -21.33 -5.63 -1.09
N ALA A 489 -20.33 -4.96 -0.52
CA ALA A 489 -19.08 -5.58 -0.07
C ALA A 489 -18.58 -4.91 1.20
N GLN A 490 -18.08 -5.73 2.13
CA GLN A 490 -17.48 -5.24 3.38
C GLN A 490 -16.21 -4.45 3.06
N MET A 491 -16.19 -3.20 3.50
CA MET A 491 -15.04 -2.30 3.42
C MET A 491 -14.50 -2.08 4.83
N CYS A 492 -13.18 -1.92 4.94
CA CYS A 492 -12.54 -1.61 6.20
C CYS A 492 -11.68 -0.35 6.07
N SER A 493 -12.09 0.70 6.77
CA SER A 493 -11.38 1.96 6.81
C SER A 493 -10.47 1.99 8.04
N ILE A 494 -9.16 2.05 7.81
CA ILE A 494 -8.15 2.02 8.87
C ILE A 494 -7.66 3.42 9.15
N PHE A 495 -7.78 3.84 10.40
CA PHE A 495 -7.30 5.12 10.92
C PHE A 495 -6.05 4.86 11.75
N PRO A 496 -4.85 5.25 11.27
CA PRO A 496 -3.64 5.12 12.06
C PRO A 496 -3.71 6.05 13.28
N GLY A 497 -3.39 5.51 14.45
CA GLY A 497 -3.37 6.25 15.71
C GLY A 497 -1.97 6.30 16.32
N LYS A 498 -1.89 6.92 17.49
CA LYS A 498 -0.74 6.82 18.38
C LYS A 498 -0.95 5.58 19.27
N ASP A 499 0.08 4.73 19.30
CA ASP A 499 0.11 3.48 20.09
C ASP A 499 -0.99 2.46 19.73
N GLY A 500 -1.55 2.57 18.51
CA GLY A 500 -2.58 1.67 17.98
C GLY A 500 -3.21 2.16 16.68
N PHE A 501 -4.32 1.51 16.28
CA PHE A 501 -5.16 1.96 15.17
C PHE A 501 -6.64 1.72 15.47
N CYS A 502 -7.52 2.40 14.73
CA CYS A 502 -8.95 2.16 14.72
C CYS A 502 -9.33 1.61 13.34
N ALA A 503 -10.07 0.52 13.29
CA ALA A 503 -10.59 -0.06 12.07
C ALA A 503 -12.11 0.02 12.08
N PHE A 504 -12.67 0.50 10.98
CA PHE A 504 -14.10 0.74 10.84
C PHE A 504 -14.65 -0.16 9.73
N GLU A 505 -15.35 -1.21 10.13
CA GLU A 505 -15.95 -2.17 9.20
C GLU A 505 -17.36 -1.72 8.83
N LYS A 506 -17.59 -1.57 7.53
CA LYS A 506 -18.84 -1.05 6.98
C LYS A 506 -19.22 -1.70 5.66
N VAL A 507 -20.49 -1.57 5.28
CA VAL A 507 -21.01 -1.88 3.94
C VAL A 507 -21.81 -0.67 3.47
N ILE A 508 -21.73 -0.33 2.18
CA ILE A 508 -22.50 0.76 1.58
C ILE A 508 -23.52 0.15 0.60
N LEU A 509 -24.70 -0.18 1.11
CA LEU A 509 -25.77 -0.80 0.34
C LEU A 509 -26.45 0.20 -0.57
N ASN A 510 -26.83 -0.24 -1.78
CA ASN A 510 -27.74 0.49 -2.67
C ASN A 510 -29.11 -0.17 -2.62
N TYR A 511 -30.14 0.57 -2.20
CA TYR A 511 -31.53 0.11 -2.15
C TYR A 511 -32.37 0.66 -3.27
#